data_AF-A0A952AJX5-F1
#
_entry.id   AF-A0A952AJX5-F1
#
_cell.length_a   1.000
_cell.length_b   1.000
_cell.length_c   1.000
_cell.angle_alpha   90.00
_cell.angle_beta   90.00
_cell.angle_gamma   90.00
#
_symmetry.space_group_name_H-M   'P 1'
#
loop_
_entity.id
_entity.type
_entity.pdbx_description
1 polymer ?
#
loop_
_entity_poly.entity_id
_entity_poly.type
_entity_poly.pdbx_seq_one_letter_code
_entity_poly.pdbx_strand_id
1 'polypeptide(L)'
;MHLNGVKEKKIEIIDGYTIKYHANGVTRWSKGKIVGGKTDGYWEWYRPDGTLKRSGHFNMGEAVGEWITYDSNGKPYKVTNRS
;
A
#
# COMPACT_ATOMS: atom_id res chain seq x y z
N MET A 1 -15.96 7.70 -31.39
CA MET A 1 -16.17 8.05 -29.96
C MET A 1 -15.18 7.22 -29.15
N HIS A 2 -14.10 7.81 -28.65
CA HIS A 2 -13.10 7.10 -27.83
C HIS A 2 -13.53 7.21 -26.35
N LEU A 3 -14.31 6.23 -25.86
CA LEU A 3 -14.61 6.10 -24.43
C LEU A 3 -13.71 5.02 -23.84
N ASN A 4 -12.46 5.37 -23.52
CA ASN A 4 -11.60 4.55 -22.66
C ASN A 4 -10.80 5.47 -21.73
N GLY A 5 -11.53 6.14 -20.83
CA GLY A 5 -10.97 7.03 -19.82
C GLY A 5 -10.30 6.28 -18.66
N VAL A 6 -9.31 5.43 -18.94
CA VAL A 6 -8.48 4.86 -17.88
C VAL A 6 -7.53 5.96 -17.42
N LYS A 7 -7.89 6.70 -16.37
CA LYS A 7 -6.95 7.61 -15.71
C LYS A 7 -5.74 6.80 -15.28
N GLU A 8 -4.57 7.18 -15.78
CA GLU A 8 -3.30 6.57 -15.39
C GLU A 8 -3.12 6.69 -13.86
N LYS A 9 -2.73 5.59 -13.20
CA LYS A 9 -2.52 5.61 -11.75
C LYS A 9 -1.24 6.38 -11.45
N LYS A 10 -1.33 7.43 -10.64
CA LYS A 10 -0.18 8.22 -10.20
C LYS A 10 0.73 7.37 -9.29
N ILE A 11 2.03 7.40 -9.56
CA ILE A 11 3.09 6.74 -8.79
C ILE A 11 4.20 7.76 -8.55
N GLU A 12 4.72 7.81 -7.32
CA GLU A 12 5.86 8.65 -6.94
C GLU A 12 6.91 7.82 -6.22
N ILE A 13 8.18 8.17 -6.40
CA ILE A 13 9.31 7.58 -5.67
C ILE A 13 9.96 8.70 -4.86
N ILE A 14 9.89 8.60 -3.53
CA ILE A 14 10.42 9.62 -2.60
C ILE A 14 11.24 8.89 -1.55
N ASP A 15 12.52 9.24 -1.42
CA ASP A 15 13.47 8.62 -0.47
C ASP A 15 13.52 7.07 -0.57
N GLY A 16 13.41 6.54 -1.80
CA GLY A 16 13.39 5.11 -2.07
C GLY A 16 12.06 4.40 -1.73
N TYR A 17 11.04 5.12 -1.28
CA TYR A 17 9.69 4.60 -1.11
C TYR A 17 8.88 4.78 -2.38
N THR A 18 8.26 3.70 -2.83
CA THR A 18 7.24 3.74 -3.88
C THR A 18 5.89 4.09 -3.25
N ILE A 19 5.28 5.18 -3.70
CA ILE A 19 3.96 5.63 -3.30
C ILE A 19 3.04 5.51 -4.50
N LYS A 20 1.98 4.73 -4.36
CA LYS A 20 0.93 4.62 -5.39
C LYS A 20 -0.31 5.35 -4.89
N TYR A 21 -1.03 6.02 -5.78
CA TYR A 21 -2.24 6.75 -5.44
C TYR A 21 -3.51 6.03 -5.94
N HIS A 22 -4.63 6.30 -5.29
CA HIS A 22 -5.96 5.88 -5.76
C HIS A 22 -6.30 6.58 -7.08
N ALA A 23 -7.36 6.10 -7.75
CA ALA A 23 -7.83 6.69 -9.01
C ALA A 23 -8.26 8.16 -8.90
N ASN A 24 -8.52 8.65 -7.68
CA ASN A 24 -8.76 10.07 -7.42
C ASN A 24 -7.48 10.94 -7.60
N GLY A 25 -6.30 10.33 -7.63
CA GLY A 25 -4.99 11.01 -7.75
C GLY A 25 -4.55 11.77 -6.50
N VAL A 26 -5.34 11.75 -5.42
CA VAL A 26 -5.13 12.54 -4.20
C VAL A 26 -4.69 11.67 -3.04
N THR A 27 -5.42 10.57 -2.77
CA THR A 27 -5.12 9.73 -1.61
C THR A 27 -4.19 8.59 -1.98
N ARG A 28 -3.27 8.27 -1.06
CA ARG A 28 -2.33 7.16 -1.24
C ARG A 28 -3.11 5.85 -1.24
N TRP A 29 -2.78 4.95 -2.14
CA TRP A 29 -3.25 3.57 -2.16
C TRP A 29 -2.28 2.65 -1.41
N SER A 30 -0.97 2.84 -1.62
CA SER A 30 0.06 2.06 -0.94
C SER A 30 1.37 2.83 -0.82
N LYS A 31 2.17 2.49 0.20
CA LYS A 31 3.53 2.97 0.39
C LYS A 31 4.43 1.81 0.84
N GLY A 32 5.62 1.69 0.27
CA GLY A 32 6.64 0.73 0.71
C GLY A 32 7.86 0.74 -0.20
N LYS A 33 8.90 -0.02 0.15
CA LYS A 33 10.13 -0.09 -0.66
C LYS A 33 10.07 -1.25 -1.64
N ILE A 34 10.68 -1.03 -2.81
CA ILE A 34 10.94 -2.06 -3.80
C ILE A 34 12.45 -2.14 -3.98
N VAL A 35 13.04 -3.28 -3.67
CA VAL A 35 14.47 -3.55 -3.77
C VAL A 35 14.67 -4.73 -4.72
N GLY A 36 15.49 -4.58 -5.76
CA GLY A 36 15.70 -5.64 -6.76
C GLY A 36 14.41 -6.10 -7.47
N GLY A 37 13.44 -5.21 -7.63
CA GLY A 37 12.13 -5.53 -8.24
C GLY A 37 11.14 -6.24 -7.31
N LYS A 38 11.50 -6.50 -6.05
CA LYS A 38 10.64 -7.15 -5.06
C LYS A 38 10.26 -6.21 -3.92
N THR A 39 9.09 -6.42 -3.32
CA THR A 39 8.66 -5.65 -2.15
C THR A 39 9.52 -6.00 -0.95
N ASP A 40 9.96 -4.97 -0.22
CA ASP A 40 10.85 -5.13 0.92
C ASP A 40 10.52 -4.14 2.04
N GLY A 41 10.74 -4.57 3.28
CA GLY A 41 10.51 -3.78 4.48
C GLY A 41 9.04 -3.53 4.78
N TYR A 42 8.75 -2.44 5.48
CA TYR A 42 7.40 -2.07 5.91
C TYR A 42 6.56 -1.54 4.75
N TRP A 43 5.32 -2.03 4.68
CA TRP A 43 4.32 -1.66 3.70
C TRP A 43 3.02 -1.24 4.35
N GLU A 44 2.39 -0.24 3.74
CA GLU A 44 1.12 0.33 4.16
C GLU A 44 0.16 0.38 2.96
N TRP A 45 -1.11 0.09 3.21
CA TRP A 45 -2.20 0.28 2.25
C TRP A 45 -3.29 1.11 2.88
N TYR A 46 -3.86 2.03 2.12
CA TYR A 46 -4.88 2.95 2.60
C TYR A 46 -6.16 2.86 1.77
N ARG A 47 -7.27 3.26 2.37
CA ARG A 47 -8.57 3.43 1.70
C ARG A 47 -8.63 4.74 0.92
N PRO A 48 -9.64 4.93 0.05
CA PRO A 48 -9.79 6.19 -0.70
C PRO A 48 -9.95 7.43 0.18
N ASP A 49 -10.43 7.28 1.43
CA ASP A 49 -10.52 8.35 2.43
C ASP A 49 -9.19 8.64 3.16
N GLY A 50 -8.13 7.87 2.86
CA GLY A 50 -6.80 8.00 3.49
C GLY A 50 -6.62 7.19 4.77
N THR A 51 -7.65 6.53 5.29
CA THR A 51 -7.52 5.68 6.48
C THR A 51 -6.65 4.46 6.18
N LEU A 52 -5.82 4.08 7.14
CA LEU A 52 -4.98 2.89 7.02
C LEU A 52 -5.89 1.65 6.95
N LYS A 53 -5.67 0.82 5.94
CA LYS A 53 -6.42 -0.42 5.69
C LYS A 53 -5.65 -1.62 6.19
N ARG A 54 -4.34 -1.65 5.90
CA ARG A 54 -3.46 -2.76 6.24
C ARG A 54 -2.03 -2.28 6.36
N SER A 55 -1.23 -2.96 7.17
CA SER A 55 0.22 -2.83 7.19
C SER A 55 0.90 -4.14 7.51
N GLY A 56 2.19 -4.22 7.22
CA GLY A 56 3.03 -5.39 7.51
C GLY A 56 4.38 -5.29 6.85
N HIS A 57 5.19 -6.35 7.01
CA HIS A 57 6.52 -6.41 6.41
C HIS A 57 6.58 -7.40 5.25
N PHE A 58 7.42 -7.07 4.28
CA PHE A 58 7.89 -8.01 3.28
C PHE A 58 9.39 -8.22 3.41
N ASN A 59 9.84 -9.42 3.05
CA ASN A 59 11.24 -9.75 2.83
C ASN A 59 11.35 -10.40 1.45
N MET A 60 12.03 -9.75 0.51
CA MET A 60 12.22 -10.25 -0.86
C MET A 60 10.91 -10.72 -1.54
N GLY A 61 9.83 -9.95 -1.40
CA GLY A 61 8.53 -10.27 -2.00
C GLY A 61 7.59 -11.10 -1.12
N GLU A 62 8.10 -11.73 -0.07
CA GLU A 62 7.32 -12.59 0.81
C GLU A 62 6.83 -11.85 2.06
N ALA A 63 5.56 -12.05 2.40
CA ALA A 63 4.93 -11.39 3.53
C ALA A 63 5.35 -12.03 4.84
N VAL A 64 6.05 -11.28 5.71
CA VAL A 64 6.65 -11.79 6.95
C VAL A 64 6.21 -10.98 8.17
N GLY A 65 6.36 -11.58 9.34
CA GLY A 65 6.10 -10.97 10.64
C GLY A 65 4.63 -10.65 10.87
N GLU A 66 4.39 -9.62 11.66
CA GLU A 66 3.05 -9.18 12.01
C GLU A 66 2.40 -8.40 10.87
N TRP A 67 1.14 -8.75 10.58
CA TRP A 67 0.28 -8.06 9.64
C TRP A 67 -0.98 -7.59 10.33
N ILE A 68 -1.21 -6.28 10.27
CA ILE A 68 -2.35 -5.64 10.91
C ILE A 68 -3.35 -5.24 9.83
N THR A 69 -4.60 -5.63 10.00
CA THR A 69 -5.75 -5.10 9.27
C THR A 69 -6.49 -4.15 10.20
N TYR A 70 -6.84 -2.98 9.69
CA TYR A 70 -7.48 -1.92 10.46
C TYR A 70 -8.95 -1.79 10.07
N ASP A 71 -9.80 -1.35 11.00
CA ASP A 71 -11.21 -1.02 10.73
C ASP A 71 -11.36 0.30 9.95
N SER A 72 -12.59 0.75 9.72
CA SER A 72 -12.89 2.01 9.03
C SER A 72 -12.42 3.26 9.78
N ASN A 73 -12.18 3.16 11.09
CA ASN A 73 -11.67 4.25 11.92
C ASN A 73 -10.14 4.22 12.02
N GLY A 74 -9.47 3.28 11.34
CA GLY A 74 -8.03 3.11 11.39
C GLY A 74 -7.52 2.42 12.66
N LYS A 75 -8.39 1.74 13.42
CA LYS A 75 -7.99 0.97 14.61
C LYS A 75 -7.64 -0.48 14.23
N PRO A 76 -6.65 -1.12 14.87
CA PRO A 76 -6.35 -2.53 14.64
C PRO A 76 -7.60 -3.40 14.85
N TYR A 77 -8.03 -4.08 13.81
CA TYR A 77 -9.17 -5.00 13.83
C TYR A 77 -8.70 -6.46 13.88
N LYS A 78 -7.61 -6.77 13.17
CA LYS A 78 -7.06 -8.13 13.11
C LYS A 78 -5.55 -8.08 12.99
N VAL A 79 -4.88 -8.88 13.81
CA VAL A 79 -3.44 -9.11 13.76
C VAL A 79 -3.21 -10.54 13.27
N THR A 80 -2.22 -10.75 12.41
CA THR A 80 -1.86 -12.07 11.89
C THR A 80 -0.35 -12.17 11.80
N ASN A 81 0.22 -13.23 12.38
CA ASN A 81 1.64 -13.52 12.27
C ASN A 81 1.90 -14.39 11.05
N ARG A 82 2.88 -14.02 10.24
CA ARG A 82 3.37 -14.77 9.09
C ARG A 82 4.83 -15.15 9.34
N SER A 83 5.10 -16.45 9.36
CA SER A 83 6.44 -17.03 9.48
C SER A 83 6.98 -17.40 8.11
#